data_AF-A0AAE3GJQ0-F1
#
_entry.id   AF-A0AAE3GJQ0-F1
#
_cell.length_a   1.000
_cell.length_b   1.000
_cell.length_c   1.000
_cell.angle_alpha   90.00
_cell.angle_beta   90.00
_cell.angle_gamma   90.00
#
_symmetry.space_group_name_H-M   'P 1'
#
loop_
_entity.id
_entity.type
_entity.pdbx_description
1 polymer ?
#
loop_
_entity_poly.entity_id
_entity_poly.type
_entity_poly.pdbx_seq_one_letter_code
_entity_poly.pdbx_strand_id
1 'polypeptide(L)'
;MSLDELRGSVRRVLGVDVPLGRPEGAGPHVLRRLTGGNTRVAERFATGRVFLVGDAAHVYSATGGGPGLNLGLQDAINLGWKLAAEIRGGAPPGLLDSYAVERRAAAQRMVLNAQAQSALIAPGSDVTGLREVFTELLRDRDTVRRLAELVSGADTRYDMGGPDTHPLIGRFAPDLDLRTPTGTVRLAELTRTGRPVLLDLTEDAALAAALPEWQGQIDVVTARPQHPAPTALLLRPDSHVAWASAAARPDAAELDALRAAGQRWFGLPARS
;
A
#
# COMPACT_ATOMS: atom_id res chain seq x y z
N MET A 1 -16.13 29.95 -8.85
CA MET A 1 -15.24 30.35 -9.96
C MET A 1 -16.13 30.65 -11.15
N SER A 2 -16.00 31.80 -11.79
CA SER A 2 -16.68 32.11 -13.05
C SER A 2 -15.82 31.73 -14.26
N LEU A 3 -16.44 31.60 -15.43
CA LEU A 3 -15.72 31.38 -16.68
C LEU A 3 -14.76 32.53 -16.99
N ASP A 4 -15.13 33.76 -16.65
CA ASP A 4 -14.28 34.93 -16.85
C ASP A 4 -13.06 34.93 -15.91
N GLU A 5 -13.22 34.45 -14.67
CA GLU A 5 -12.07 34.23 -13.78
C GLU A 5 -11.11 33.17 -14.33
N LEU A 6 -11.64 32.09 -14.92
CA LEU A 6 -10.83 31.06 -15.57
C LEU A 6 -10.08 31.64 -16.78
N ARG A 7 -10.79 32.34 -17.69
CA ARG A 7 -10.20 33.02 -18.85
C ARG A 7 -9.09 33.98 -18.44
N GLY A 8 -9.36 34.82 -17.44
CA GLY A 8 -8.36 35.75 -16.91
C GLY A 8 -7.14 35.04 -16.33
N SER A 9 -7.33 33.89 -15.67
CA SER A 9 -6.22 33.08 -15.15
C SER A 9 -5.39 32.44 -16.25
N VAL A 10 -6.03 31.86 -17.26
CA VAL A 10 -5.37 31.27 -18.43
C VAL A 10 -4.55 32.33 -19.17
N ARG A 11 -5.12 33.51 -19.43
CA ARG A 11 -4.42 34.62 -20.08
C ARG A 11 -3.18 35.06 -19.30
N ARG A 12 -3.27 35.17 -17.97
CA ARG A 12 -2.11 35.53 -17.12
C ARG A 12 -0.99 34.50 -17.17
N VAL A 13 -1.33 33.22 -17.24
CA VAL A 13 -0.33 32.12 -17.23
C VAL A 13 0.28 31.88 -18.60
N LEU A 14 -0.54 31.84 -19.66
CA LEU A 14 -0.07 31.55 -21.03
C LEU A 14 0.39 32.79 -21.79
N GLY A 15 0.02 34.00 -21.35
CA GLY A 15 0.30 35.25 -22.04
C GLY A 15 -0.53 35.48 -23.31
N VAL A 16 -1.48 34.59 -23.63
CA VAL A 16 -2.32 34.64 -24.83
C VAL A 16 -3.79 34.48 -24.50
N ASP A 17 -4.67 35.04 -25.33
CA ASP A 17 -6.11 34.84 -25.22
C ASP A 17 -6.50 33.49 -25.83
N VAL A 18 -7.09 32.61 -25.00
CA VAL A 18 -7.63 31.31 -25.42
C VAL A 18 -9.15 31.42 -25.53
N PRO A 19 -9.77 31.03 -26.67
CA PRO A 19 -11.21 31.10 -26.85
C PRO A 19 -11.94 30.02 -26.02
N LEU A 20 -12.21 30.33 -24.75
CA LEU A 20 -12.96 29.45 -23.84
C LEU A 20 -14.43 29.83 -23.82
N GLY A 21 -15.32 28.94 -24.25
CA GLY A 21 -16.77 29.12 -24.23
C GLY A 21 -17.45 28.49 -23.01
N ARG A 22 -18.77 28.64 -22.92
CA ARG A 22 -19.56 27.76 -22.04
C ARG A 22 -19.46 26.33 -22.58
N PRO A 23 -19.40 25.30 -21.72
CA PRO A 23 -19.39 23.92 -22.18
C PRO A 23 -20.60 23.62 -23.07
N GLU A 24 -20.36 22.97 -24.21
CA GLU A 24 -21.38 22.53 -25.13
C GLU A 24 -21.80 21.09 -24.81
N GLY A 25 -23.04 20.72 -25.13
CA GLY A 25 -23.58 19.38 -24.89
C GLY A 25 -24.36 19.20 -23.59
N ALA A 26 -25.06 18.06 -23.49
CA ALA A 26 -25.87 17.71 -22.33
C ALA A 26 -24.99 17.16 -21.20
N GLY A 27 -25.23 17.63 -19.98
CA GLY A 27 -24.63 17.05 -18.78
C GLY A 27 -24.49 18.04 -17.63
N PRO A 28 -24.17 17.56 -16.42
CA PRO A 28 -23.71 18.44 -15.36
C PRO A 28 -22.30 18.92 -15.70
N HIS A 29 -22.14 20.23 -15.93
CA HIS A 29 -20.85 20.86 -16.14
C HIS A 29 -20.29 21.37 -14.80
N VAL A 30 -19.03 21.07 -14.51
CA VAL A 30 -18.36 21.48 -13.27
C VAL A 30 -17.29 22.52 -13.56
N LEU A 31 -17.35 23.63 -12.83
CA LEU A 31 -16.28 24.62 -12.75
C LEU A 31 -15.93 24.84 -11.28
N ARG A 32 -14.77 24.35 -10.85
CA ARG A 32 -14.34 24.38 -9.45
C ARG A 32 -13.05 25.17 -9.29
N ARG A 33 -13.00 26.04 -8.28
CA ARG A 33 -11.72 26.58 -7.77
C ARG A 33 -11.20 25.66 -6.69
N LEU A 34 -9.96 25.23 -6.83
CA LEU A 34 -9.19 24.66 -5.74
C LEU A 34 -8.21 25.75 -5.29
N THR A 35 -8.32 26.17 -4.03
CA THR A 35 -7.50 27.26 -3.48
C THR A 35 -6.67 26.71 -2.33
N GLY A 36 -5.35 26.89 -2.41
CA GLY A 36 -4.41 26.42 -1.38
C GLY A 36 -4.12 24.92 -1.48
N GLY A 37 -2.84 24.57 -1.43
CA GLY A 37 -2.40 23.20 -1.16
C GLY A 37 -2.37 22.99 0.34
N ASN A 38 -3.45 22.44 0.90
CA ASN A 38 -3.43 22.02 2.30
C ASN A 38 -2.78 20.64 2.38
N THR A 39 -1.68 20.56 3.12
CA THR A 39 -1.03 19.31 3.44
C THR A 39 -1.10 19.09 4.95
N ARG A 40 -1.94 18.13 5.38
CA ARG A 40 -2.23 17.85 6.79
C ARG A 40 -2.38 16.36 7.01
N VAL A 41 -1.95 15.89 8.18
CA VAL A 41 -2.16 14.53 8.67
C VAL A 41 -2.77 14.64 10.06
N ALA A 42 -3.88 13.95 10.30
CA ALA A 42 -4.53 13.89 11.60
C ALA A 42 -3.54 13.35 12.65
N GLU A 43 -3.52 13.93 13.86
CA GLU A 43 -2.62 13.48 14.94
C GLU A 43 -2.92 12.04 15.37
N ARG A 44 -4.18 11.62 15.28
CA ARG A 44 -4.63 10.28 15.65
C ARG A 44 -5.55 9.75 14.57
N PHE A 45 -5.27 8.54 14.09
CA PHE A 45 -6.09 7.84 13.09
C PHE A 45 -7.20 7.03 13.75
N ALA A 46 -7.08 6.78 15.05
CA ALA A 46 -8.07 6.11 15.86
C ALA A 46 -8.13 6.75 17.27
N THR A 47 -9.32 6.79 17.87
CA THR A 47 -9.51 7.10 19.29
C THR A 47 -10.70 6.32 19.81
N GLY A 48 -10.43 5.32 20.65
CA GLY A 48 -11.46 4.38 21.10
C GLY A 48 -12.09 3.65 19.91
N ARG A 49 -13.39 3.85 19.71
CA ARG A 49 -14.17 3.18 18.64
C ARG A 49 -14.36 4.04 17.38
N VAL A 50 -13.64 5.15 17.27
CA VAL A 50 -13.73 6.09 16.14
C VAL A 50 -12.44 6.05 15.33
N PHE A 51 -12.56 5.89 14.02
CA PHE A 51 -11.45 5.78 13.06
C PHE A 51 -11.59 6.83 11.95
N LEU A 52 -10.47 7.35 11.46
CA LEU A 52 -10.41 8.28 10.33
C LEU A 52 -9.73 7.60 9.14
N VAL A 53 -10.32 7.69 7.95
CA VAL A 53 -9.86 7.04 6.71
C VAL A 53 -9.83 8.07 5.58
N GLY A 54 -8.81 8.01 4.71
CA GLY A 54 -8.73 8.87 3.52
C GLY A 54 -8.63 10.36 3.87
N ASP A 55 -9.33 11.23 3.13
CA ASP A 55 -9.29 12.69 3.31
C ASP A 55 -9.65 13.18 4.73
N ALA A 56 -10.35 12.36 5.53
CA ALA A 56 -10.60 12.66 6.94
C ALA A 56 -9.34 12.52 7.81
N ALA A 57 -8.41 11.64 7.43
CA ALA A 57 -7.15 11.38 8.13
C ALA A 57 -5.97 12.16 7.53
N HIS A 58 -5.97 12.40 6.22
CA HIS A 58 -4.87 13.09 5.55
C HIS A 58 -5.34 13.79 4.29
N VAL A 59 -4.86 15.00 4.07
CA VAL A 59 -5.06 15.75 2.83
C VAL A 59 -3.71 16.26 2.36
N TYR A 60 -3.50 16.33 1.05
CA TYR A 60 -2.30 16.91 0.46
C TYR A 60 -2.65 17.64 -0.82
N SER A 61 -1.76 18.54 -1.22
CA SER A 61 -1.89 19.26 -2.48
C SER A 61 -2.06 18.27 -3.65
N ALA A 62 -3.07 18.49 -4.50
CA ALA A 62 -3.32 17.67 -5.69
C ALA A 62 -2.22 17.79 -6.76
N THR A 63 -1.25 18.67 -6.52
CA THR A 63 -0.09 18.92 -7.37
C THR A 63 0.81 17.69 -7.44
N GLY A 64 0.94 17.08 -8.64
CA GLY A 64 1.99 16.08 -8.89
C GLY A 64 1.58 14.60 -8.97
N GLY A 65 0.28 14.27 -9.06
CA GLY A 65 -0.14 12.91 -9.47
C GLY A 65 -1.23 12.22 -8.65
N GLY A 66 -1.98 12.95 -7.83
CA GLY A 66 -3.23 12.47 -7.22
C GLY A 66 -3.15 11.19 -6.37
N PRO A 67 -2.24 11.06 -5.38
CA PRO A 67 -2.26 9.87 -4.53
C PRO A 67 -3.47 9.77 -3.58
N GLY A 68 -4.31 10.83 -3.48
CA GLY A 68 -5.37 11.00 -2.45
C GLY A 68 -6.27 9.77 -2.32
N LEU A 69 -6.89 9.43 -3.44
CA LEU A 69 -7.76 8.28 -3.55
C LEU A 69 -7.01 6.96 -3.27
N ASN A 70 -5.81 6.80 -3.82
CA ASN A 70 -5.03 5.57 -3.68
C ASN A 70 -4.72 5.27 -2.20
N LEU A 71 -4.25 6.28 -1.47
CA LEU A 71 -3.92 6.12 -0.06
C LEU A 71 -5.17 5.86 0.79
N GLY A 72 -6.28 6.55 0.51
CA GLY A 72 -7.55 6.31 1.20
C GLY A 72 -8.14 4.91 0.95
N LEU A 73 -8.03 4.38 -0.27
CA LEU A 73 -8.42 3.00 -0.57
C LEU A 73 -7.57 2.00 0.21
N GLN A 74 -6.25 2.22 0.28
CA GLN A 74 -5.35 1.37 1.07
C GLN A 74 -5.63 1.45 2.57
N ASP A 75 -6.01 2.62 3.10
CA ASP A 75 -6.45 2.75 4.50
C ASP A 75 -7.68 1.89 4.78
N ALA A 76 -8.68 1.93 3.88
CA ALA A 76 -9.90 1.15 4.01
C ALA A 76 -9.61 -0.36 3.96
N ILE A 77 -8.73 -0.80 3.05
CA ILE A 77 -8.31 -2.21 2.95
C ILE A 77 -7.57 -2.64 4.23
N ASN A 78 -6.67 -1.80 4.75
CA ASN A 78 -5.91 -2.11 5.98
C ASN A 78 -6.81 -2.18 7.22
N LEU A 79 -7.75 -1.25 7.38
CA LEU A 79 -8.67 -1.22 8.52
C LEU A 79 -9.74 -2.30 8.42
N GLY A 80 -10.27 -2.55 7.23
CA GLY A 80 -11.46 -3.38 7.02
C GLY A 80 -11.34 -4.78 7.61
N TRP A 81 -10.22 -5.46 7.35
CA TRP A 81 -10.01 -6.82 7.85
C TRP A 81 -9.75 -6.86 9.37
N LYS A 82 -9.03 -5.86 9.90
CA LYS A 82 -8.73 -5.73 11.33
C LYS A 82 -10.00 -5.46 12.14
N LEU A 83 -10.81 -4.53 11.66
CA LEU A 83 -12.09 -4.19 12.27
C LEU A 83 -13.06 -5.39 12.20
N ALA A 84 -13.08 -6.12 11.07
CA ALA A 84 -13.87 -7.35 10.96
C ALA A 84 -13.39 -8.44 11.93
N ALA A 85 -12.08 -8.59 12.15
CA ALA A 85 -11.53 -9.52 13.12
C ALA A 85 -11.94 -9.15 14.56
N GLU A 86 -11.87 -7.86 14.91
CA GLU A 86 -12.27 -7.34 16.23
C GLU A 86 -13.76 -7.61 16.49
N ILE A 87 -14.63 -7.25 15.54
CA ILE A 87 -16.09 -7.43 15.66
C ILE A 87 -16.46 -8.91 15.81
N ARG A 88 -15.72 -9.82 15.16
CA ARG A 88 -15.93 -11.27 15.29
C ARG A 88 -15.31 -11.88 16.55
N GLY A 89 -14.59 -11.10 17.37
CA GLY A 89 -13.92 -11.56 18.57
C GLY A 89 -12.66 -12.40 18.32
N GLY A 90 -12.12 -12.37 17.10
CA GLY A 90 -10.93 -13.12 16.69
C GLY A 90 -9.68 -12.28 16.52
N ALA A 91 -9.72 -10.98 16.81
CA ALA A 91 -8.55 -10.11 16.72
C ALA A 91 -7.56 -10.39 17.86
N PRO A 92 -6.27 -10.60 17.57
CA PRO A 92 -5.23 -10.60 18.57
C PRO A 92 -5.08 -9.24 19.26
N PRO A 93 -4.54 -9.20 20.49
CA PRO A 93 -4.23 -7.95 21.18
C PRO A 93 -3.35 -7.02 20.32
N GLY A 94 -3.75 -5.75 20.23
CA GLY A 94 -3.03 -4.72 19.47
C GLY A 94 -3.21 -4.78 17.96
N LEU A 95 -3.99 -5.73 17.41
CA LEU A 95 -4.24 -5.80 15.97
C LEU A 95 -4.89 -4.50 15.46
N LEU A 96 -5.93 -4.01 16.14
CA LEU A 96 -6.63 -2.81 15.71
C LEU A 96 -5.79 -1.54 15.90
N ASP A 97 -4.96 -1.48 16.95
CA ASP A 97 -4.03 -0.38 17.20
C ASP A 97 -2.98 -0.24 16.09
N SER A 98 -2.59 -1.37 15.45
CA SER A 98 -1.64 -1.35 14.34
C SER A 98 -2.12 -0.51 13.15
N TYR A 99 -3.43 -0.32 12.96
CA TYR A 99 -3.97 0.54 11.90
C TYR A 99 -3.38 1.95 11.97
N ALA A 100 -3.40 2.56 13.16
CA ALA A 100 -2.94 3.93 13.33
C ALA A 100 -1.43 4.06 13.09
N VAL A 101 -0.65 3.08 13.54
CA VAL A 101 0.81 3.05 13.35
C VAL A 101 1.17 2.90 11.88
N GLU A 102 0.61 1.89 11.22
CA GLU A 102 0.92 1.54 9.82
C GLU A 102 0.50 2.66 8.86
N ARG A 103 -0.73 3.16 9.00
CA ARG A 103 -1.33 4.08 8.01
C ARG A 103 -0.90 5.53 8.22
N ARG A 104 -0.58 5.94 9.45
CA ARG A 104 0.02 7.25 9.70
C ARG A 104 1.40 7.37 9.06
N ALA A 105 2.24 6.32 9.17
CA ALA A 105 3.56 6.33 8.55
C ALA A 105 3.47 6.45 7.02
N ALA A 106 2.57 5.69 6.39
CA ALA A 106 2.29 5.78 4.95
C ALA A 106 1.80 7.19 4.55
N ALA A 107 0.89 7.79 5.32
CA ALA A 107 0.41 9.15 5.07
C ALA A 107 1.51 10.21 5.18
N GLN A 108 2.37 10.12 6.20
CA GLN A 108 3.51 11.03 6.36
C GLN A 108 4.50 10.93 5.20
N ARG A 109 4.77 9.72 4.71
CA ARG A 109 5.64 9.48 3.55
C ARG A 109 5.07 10.14 2.30
N MET A 110 3.77 10.00 2.07
CA MET A 110 3.10 10.61 0.91
C MET A 110 3.04 12.14 1.00
N VAL A 111 2.84 12.68 2.21
CA VAL A 111 2.88 14.13 2.47
C VAL A 111 4.25 14.72 2.12
N LEU A 112 5.34 14.05 2.51
CA LEU A 112 6.69 14.47 2.17
C LEU A 112 6.88 14.52 0.65
N ASN A 113 6.42 13.48 -0.07
CA ASN A 113 6.48 13.44 -1.53
C ASN A 113 5.69 14.61 -2.17
N ALA A 114 4.45 14.84 -1.73
CA ALA A 114 3.61 15.92 -2.25
C ALA A 114 4.23 17.32 -2.00
N GLN A 115 4.87 17.53 -0.85
CA GLN A 115 5.61 18.77 -0.56
C GLN A 115 6.80 18.95 -1.49
N ALA A 116 7.59 17.90 -1.71
CA ALA A 116 8.74 17.94 -2.63
C ALA A 116 8.31 18.25 -4.07
N GLN A 117 7.26 17.59 -4.56
CA GLN A 117 6.70 17.86 -5.89
C GLN A 117 6.14 19.28 -6.02
N SER A 118 5.46 19.78 -4.99
CA SER A 118 4.95 21.16 -4.97
C SER A 118 6.09 22.19 -5.04
N ALA A 119 7.23 21.91 -4.42
CA ALA A 119 8.42 22.76 -4.53
C ALA A 119 9.02 22.72 -5.95
N LEU A 120 9.09 21.55 -6.58
CA LEU A 120 9.68 21.37 -7.91
C LEU A 120 8.88 22.02 -9.04
N ILE A 121 7.56 22.19 -8.89
CA ILE A 121 6.72 22.82 -9.92
C ILE A 121 6.54 24.33 -9.72
N ALA A 122 7.11 24.91 -8.66
CA ALA A 122 7.02 26.33 -8.41
C ALA A 122 7.71 27.14 -9.52
N PRO A 123 7.18 28.33 -9.89
CA PRO A 123 7.81 29.18 -10.89
C PRO A 123 9.09 29.82 -10.35
N GLY A 124 10.09 30.03 -11.21
CA GLY A 124 11.32 30.74 -10.88
C GLY A 124 12.56 30.18 -11.58
N SER A 125 13.59 31.02 -11.77
CA SER A 125 14.87 30.60 -12.36
C SER A 125 15.59 29.58 -11.48
N ASP A 126 15.58 29.79 -10.17
CA ASP A 126 16.28 28.93 -9.22
C ASP A 126 15.65 27.53 -9.17
N VAL A 127 14.31 27.48 -9.19
CA VAL A 127 13.56 26.21 -9.28
C VAL A 127 13.78 25.55 -10.64
N THR A 128 13.94 26.33 -11.71
CA THR A 128 14.30 25.80 -13.03
C THR A 128 15.67 25.12 -13.01
N GLY A 129 16.69 25.75 -12.44
CA GLY A 129 18.00 25.11 -12.25
C GLY A 129 17.93 23.86 -11.38
N LEU A 130 17.12 23.87 -10.31
CA LEU A 130 16.88 22.68 -9.50
C LEU A 130 16.26 21.54 -10.32
N ARG A 131 15.27 21.81 -11.17
CA ARG A 131 14.67 20.79 -12.04
C ARG A 131 15.67 20.26 -13.07
N GLU A 132 16.60 21.08 -13.58
CA GLU A 132 17.64 20.62 -14.51
C GLU A 132 18.54 19.58 -13.84
N VAL A 133 19.06 19.89 -12.64
CA VAL A 133 19.84 18.92 -11.84
C VAL A 133 19.02 17.67 -11.51
N PHE A 134 17.76 17.83 -11.11
CA PHE A 134 16.89 16.69 -10.81
C PHE A 134 16.65 15.82 -12.06
N THR A 135 16.56 16.43 -13.25
CA THR A 135 16.41 15.72 -14.53
C THR A 135 17.67 14.92 -14.87
N GLU A 136 18.85 15.39 -14.52
CA GLU A 136 20.09 14.61 -14.66
C GLU A 136 20.07 13.36 -13.77
N LEU A 137 19.61 13.49 -12.52
CA LEU A 137 19.44 12.35 -11.61
C LEU A 137 18.43 11.32 -12.13
N LEU A 138 17.40 11.76 -12.87
CA LEU A 138 16.43 10.86 -13.51
C LEU A 138 17.02 10.03 -14.67
N ARG A 139 18.29 10.22 -15.04
CA ARG A 139 19.00 9.31 -15.96
C ARG A 139 19.49 8.04 -15.28
N ASP A 140 19.62 8.05 -13.95
CA ASP A 140 20.00 6.88 -13.16
C ASP A 140 18.79 5.97 -12.92
N ARG A 141 18.89 4.71 -13.37
CA ARG A 141 17.78 3.74 -13.28
C ARG A 141 17.36 3.45 -11.84
N ASP A 142 18.32 3.39 -10.92
CA ASP A 142 18.03 3.12 -9.52
C ASP A 142 17.30 4.30 -8.85
N THR A 143 17.65 5.52 -9.21
CA THR A 143 16.95 6.73 -8.76
C THR A 143 15.52 6.77 -9.30
N VAL A 144 15.33 6.49 -10.59
CA VAL A 144 13.99 6.40 -11.18
C VAL A 144 13.16 5.33 -10.48
N ARG A 145 13.74 4.16 -10.21
CA ARG A 145 13.06 3.07 -9.49
C ARG A 145 12.61 3.52 -8.09
N ARG A 146 13.52 4.10 -7.29
CA ARG A 146 13.19 4.59 -5.93
C ARG A 146 12.07 5.64 -5.94
N LEU A 147 12.10 6.57 -6.91
CA LEU A 147 11.07 7.60 -7.05
C LEU A 147 9.73 7.00 -7.51
N ALA A 148 9.75 6.04 -8.43
CA ALA A 148 8.55 5.34 -8.87
C ALA A 148 7.91 4.54 -7.72
N GLU A 149 8.72 3.85 -6.90
CA GLU A 149 8.27 3.13 -5.70
C GLU A 149 7.64 4.10 -4.69
N LEU A 150 8.25 5.27 -4.46
CA LEU A 150 7.69 6.32 -3.59
C LEU A 150 6.34 6.87 -4.11
N VAL A 151 6.28 7.25 -5.39
CA VAL A 151 5.08 7.88 -5.98
C VAL A 151 3.91 6.90 -6.06
N SER A 152 4.19 5.62 -6.35
CA SER A 152 3.17 4.56 -6.35
C SER A 152 2.80 4.07 -4.95
N GLY A 153 3.61 4.39 -3.93
CA GLY A 153 3.49 3.85 -2.58
C GLY A 153 3.96 2.39 -2.45
N ALA A 154 4.60 1.83 -3.48
CA ALA A 154 5.17 0.48 -3.46
C ALA A 154 6.36 0.35 -2.49
N ASP A 155 6.94 1.47 -2.04
CA ASP A 155 7.96 1.48 -0.98
C ASP A 155 7.37 1.28 0.43
N THR A 156 6.03 1.29 0.58
CA THR A 156 5.35 1.07 1.88
C THR A 156 5.76 -0.27 2.48
N ARG A 157 6.22 -0.20 3.73
CA ARG A 157 6.64 -1.35 4.52
C ARG A 157 6.17 -1.18 5.95
N TYR A 158 5.47 -2.18 6.49
CA TYR A 158 5.06 -2.21 7.89
C TYR A 158 6.06 -2.98 8.74
N ASP A 159 6.18 -2.57 10.00
CA ASP A 159 6.85 -3.37 11.03
C ASP A 159 5.97 -4.56 11.41
N MET A 160 6.46 -5.76 11.11
CA MET A 160 5.74 -7.00 11.39
C MET A 160 5.96 -7.53 12.81
N GLY A 161 6.83 -6.89 13.62
CA GLY A 161 7.08 -7.24 15.02
C GLY A 161 7.86 -8.54 15.23
N GLY A 162 8.62 -8.97 14.21
CA GLY A 162 9.44 -10.18 14.20
C GLY A 162 10.81 -9.92 13.57
N PRO A 163 11.67 -10.95 13.47
CA PRO A 163 12.99 -10.79 12.90
C PRO A 163 12.91 -10.44 11.41
N ASP A 164 13.74 -9.49 10.97
CA ASP A 164 13.79 -9.03 9.58
C ASP A 164 14.67 -9.96 8.72
N THR A 165 14.24 -11.21 8.57
CA THR A 165 15.03 -12.27 7.91
C THR A 165 14.85 -12.31 6.40
N HIS A 166 13.81 -11.66 5.86
CA HIS A 166 13.49 -11.71 4.44
C HIS A 166 13.00 -10.35 3.92
N PRO A 167 13.50 -9.85 2.78
CA PRO A 167 13.26 -8.47 2.30
C PRO A 167 11.81 -8.15 1.94
N LEU A 168 10.97 -9.17 1.74
CA LEU A 168 9.53 -8.99 1.50
C LEU A 168 8.72 -8.78 2.78
N ILE A 169 9.23 -9.13 3.97
CA ILE A 169 8.48 -8.97 5.22
C ILE A 169 8.12 -7.49 5.40
N GLY A 170 6.84 -7.24 5.65
CA GLY A 170 6.28 -5.91 5.79
C GLY A 170 5.81 -5.27 4.49
N ARG A 171 6.20 -5.78 3.32
CA ARG A 171 5.85 -5.20 2.01
C ARG A 171 4.57 -5.82 1.44
N PHE A 172 3.99 -5.14 0.47
CA PHE A 172 2.96 -5.72 -0.38
C PHE A 172 3.54 -6.90 -1.17
N ALA A 173 2.85 -8.02 -1.21
CA ALA A 173 3.33 -9.21 -1.88
C ALA A 173 3.47 -8.96 -3.40
N PRO A 174 4.58 -9.38 -4.04
CA PRO A 174 4.68 -9.37 -5.49
C PRO A 174 3.61 -10.32 -6.04
N ASP A 175 2.99 -9.95 -7.15
CA ASP A 175 2.06 -10.88 -7.78
C ASP A 175 2.82 -12.00 -8.48
N LEU A 176 2.45 -13.25 -8.20
CA LEU A 176 3.14 -14.44 -8.65
C LEU A 176 2.22 -15.26 -9.55
N ASP A 177 2.76 -15.77 -10.65
CA ASP A 177 2.09 -16.80 -11.44
C ASP A 177 2.39 -18.18 -10.83
N LEU A 178 1.33 -18.83 -10.34
CA LEU A 178 1.39 -20.05 -9.54
C LEU A 178 0.72 -21.20 -10.27
N ARG A 179 1.39 -22.35 -10.34
CA ARG A 179 0.82 -23.60 -10.84
C ARG A 179 0.27 -24.40 -9.67
N THR A 180 -1.03 -24.64 -9.70
CA THR A 180 -1.77 -25.46 -8.73
C THR A 180 -2.25 -26.75 -9.41
N PRO A 181 -2.76 -27.74 -8.66
CA PRO A 181 -3.35 -28.95 -9.25
C PRO A 181 -4.51 -28.66 -10.21
N THR A 182 -5.24 -27.55 -10.03
CA THR A 182 -6.39 -27.16 -10.85
C THR A 182 -6.03 -26.24 -12.03
N GLY A 183 -4.76 -25.86 -12.17
CA GLY A 183 -4.27 -24.99 -13.25
C GLY A 183 -3.42 -23.83 -12.75
N THR A 184 -3.15 -22.89 -13.65
CA THR A 184 -2.38 -21.67 -13.35
C THR A 184 -3.29 -20.59 -12.76
N VAL A 185 -2.83 -19.91 -11.72
CA VAL A 185 -3.54 -18.83 -11.02
C VAL A 185 -2.56 -17.74 -10.59
N ARG A 186 -2.98 -16.47 -10.56
CA ARG A 186 -2.16 -15.39 -9.97
C ARG A 186 -2.37 -15.33 -8.46
N LEU A 187 -1.34 -14.96 -7.71
CA LEU A 187 -1.43 -14.78 -6.25
C LEU A 187 -2.56 -13.81 -5.87
N ALA A 188 -2.74 -12.73 -6.62
CA ALA A 188 -3.81 -11.77 -6.42
C ALA A 188 -5.23 -12.38 -6.50
N GLU A 189 -5.41 -13.53 -7.16
CA GLU A 189 -6.71 -14.21 -7.22
C GLU A 189 -6.98 -15.03 -5.96
N LEU A 190 -5.93 -15.58 -5.36
CA LEU A 190 -6.02 -16.36 -4.12
C LEU A 190 -6.41 -15.50 -2.92
N THR A 191 -6.07 -14.21 -2.94
CA THR A 191 -6.35 -13.28 -1.84
C THR A 191 -7.74 -12.62 -1.91
N ARG A 192 -8.52 -12.87 -2.97
CA ARG A 192 -9.86 -12.26 -3.17
C ARG A 192 -10.87 -12.58 -2.07
N THR A 193 -10.66 -13.66 -1.31
CA THR A 193 -11.53 -14.07 -0.19
C THR A 193 -11.42 -13.12 1.01
N GLY A 194 -10.36 -12.31 1.08
CA GLY A 194 -10.06 -11.48 2.25
C GLY A 194 -9.67 -12.30 3.48
N ARG A 195 -9.24 -13.55 3.29
CA ARG A 195 -8.70 -14.42 4.34
C ARG A 195 -7.17 -14.35 4.34
N PRO A 196 -6.50 -14.61 5.48
CA PRO A 196 -5.06 -14.79 5.47
C PRO A 196 -4.67 -15.99 4.62
N VAL A 197 -3.50 -15.93 3.97
CA VAL A 197 -3.02 -16.99 3.09
C VAL A 197 -1.62 -17.43 3.53
N LEU A 198 -1.43 -18.72 3.77
CA LEU A 198 -0.11 -19.34 3.80
C LEU A 198 0.15 -19.96 2.44
N LEU A 199 1.04 -19.35 1.66
CA LEU A 199 1.50 -19.87 0.39
C LEU A 199 2.77 -20.71 0.62
N ASP A 200 2.65 -22.01 0.45
CA ASP A 200 3.73 -22.99 0.54
C ASP A 200 4.22 -23.36 -0.86
N LEU A 201 5.43 -22.93 -1.19
CA LEU A 201 6.10 -23.20 -2.46
C LEU A 201 7.23 -24.23 -2.32
N THR A 202 7.35 -24.89 -1.17
CA THR A 202 8.33 -25.96 -0.94
C THR A 202 8.01 -27.21 -1.80
N GLU A 203 9.04 -27.99 -2.15
CA GLU A 203 8.87 -29.13 -3.06
C GLU A 203 7.99 -30.26 -2.49
N ASP A 204 7.90 -30.39 -1.18
CA ASP A 204 7.17 -31.45 -0.48
C ASP A 204 5.97 -30.93 0.33
N ALA A 205 5.59 -29.66 0.16
CA ALA A 205 4.57 -29.01 0.96
C ALA A 205 4.85 -29.12 2.47
N ALA A 206 6.13 -28.96 2.84
CA ALA A 206 6.62 -29.16 4.20
C ALA A 206 5.89 -28.28 5.23
N LEU A 207 5.55 -27.04 4.88
CA LEU A 207 4.88 -26.13 5.82
C LEU A 207 3.41 -26.50 6.00
N ALA A 208 2.71 -26.84 4.92
CA ALA A 208 1.34 -27.31 5.00
C ALA A 208 1.24 -28.58 5.86
N ALA A 209 2.20 -29.50 5.73
CA ALA A 209 2.27 -30.71 6.54
C ALA A 209 2.66 -30.45 8.01
N ALA A 210 3.48 -29.43 8.28
CA ALA A 210 3.95 -29.09 9.63
C ALA A 210 2.95 -28.27 10.47
N LEU A 211 1.90 -27.73 9.84
CA LEU A 211 0.90 -26.84 10.46
C LEU A 211 -0.54 -27.29 10.17
N PRO A 212 -0.92 -28.57 10.38
CA PRO A 212 -2.27 -29.05 10.10
C PRO A 212 -3.35 -28.29 10.91
N GLU A 213 -3.00 -27.80 12.09
CA GLU A 213 -3.90 -27.04 12.96
C GLU A 213 -4.32 -25.68 12.37
N TRP A 214 -3.59 -25.14 11.38
CA TRP A 214 -3.96 -23.89 10.72
C TRP A 214 -5.01 -24.07 9.63
N GLN A 215 -5.25 -25.31 9.20
CA GLN A 215 -6.20 -25.61 8.15
C GLN A 215 -7.63 -25.23 8.58
N GLY A 216 -8.34 -24.51 7.72
CA GLY A 216 -9.67 -23.96 8.00
C GLY A 216 -9.65 -22.61 8.73
N GLN A 217 -8.59 -22.30 9.49
CA GLN A 217 -8.40 -20.97 10.11
C GLN A 217 -7.92 -19.95 9.07
N ILE A 218 -6.98 -20.36 8.22
CA ILE A 218 -6.47 -19.59 7.10
C ILE A 218 -6.48 -20.43 5.82
N ASP A 219 -6.25 -19.79 4.67
CA ASP A 219 -6.13 -20.48 3.39
C ASP A 219 -4.69 -20.97 3.21
N VAL A 220 -4.46 -22.27 3.32
CA VAL A 220 -3.15 -22.89 3.07
C VAL A 220 -3.11 -23.37 1.63
N VAL A 221 -2.24 -22.80 0.82
CA VAL A 221 -2.14 -23.07 -0.62
C VAL A 221 -0.77 -23.63 -0.93
N THR A 222 -0.74 -24.82 -1.52
CA THR A 222 0.48 -25.43 -2.07
C THR A 222 0.53 -25.20 -3.58
N ALA A 223 1.65 -24.68 -4.07
CA ALA A 223 1.80 -24.38 -5.49
C ALA A 223 3.27 -24.46 -5.96
N ARG A 224 3.47 -24.27 -7.26
CA ARG A 224 4.80 -24.07 -7.86
C ARG A 224 4.87 -22.72 -8.54
N PRO A 225 5.88 -21.88 -8.25
CA PRO A 225 6.03 -20.61 -8.93
C PRO A 225 6.55 -20.84 -10.36
N GLN A 226 6.13 -20.01 -11.31
CA GLN A 226 6.64 -20.05 -12.69
C GLN A 226 7.91 -19.22 -12.91
N HIS A 227 8.24 -18.36 -11.96
CA HIS A 227 9.40 -17.47 -11.95
C HIS A 227 10.11 -17.57 -10.59
N PRO A 228 11.34 -17.04 -10.43
CA PRO A 228 12.00 -16.99 -9.13
C PRO A 228 11.10 -16.32 -8.08
N ALA A 229 10.88 -17.02 -6.96
CA ALA A 229 10.00 -16.61 -5.89
C ALA A 229 10.56 -17.07 -4.53
N PRO A 230 10.12 -16.47 -3.41
CA PRO A 230 10.34 -17.04 -2.08
C PRO A 230 9.80 -18.48 -2.00
N THR A 231 10.31 -19.27 -1.08
CA THR A 231 9.85 -20.65 -0.86
C THR A 231 8.58 -20.71 -0.02
N ALA A 232 8.28 -19.65 0.73
CA ALA A 232 7.02 -19.51 1.45
C ALA A 232 6.66 -18.06 1.76
N LEU A 233 5.36 -17.77 1.84
CA LEU A 233 4.80 -16.48 2.23
C LEU A 233 3.60 -16.66 3.16
N LEU A 234 3.57 -15.94 4.28
CA LEU A 234 2.36 -15.73 5.07
C LEU A 234 1.81 -14.33 4.79
N LEU A 235 0.61 -14.26 4.22
CA LEU A 235 -0.03 -13.02 3.78
C LEU A 235 -1.19 -12.64 4.69
N ARG A 236 -1.24 -11.36 5.03
CA ARG A 236 -2.43 -10.74 5.62
C ARG A 236 -3.56 -10.59 4.58
N PRO A 237 -4.81 -10.42 5.02
CA PRO A 237 -5.93 -10.09 4.13
C PRO A 237 -5.75 -8.83 3.26
N ASP A 238 -4.86 -7.91 3.64
CA ASP A 238 -4.47 -6.74 2.86
C ASP A 238 -3.23 -6.98 1.98
N SER A 239 -2.90 -8.25 1.73
CA SER A 239 -1.80 -8.73 0.87
C SER A 239 -0.40 -8.28 1.31
N HIS A 240 -0.23 -7.79 2.54
CA HIS A 240 1.09 -7.54 3.11
C HIS A 240 1.68 -8.83 3.68
N VAL A 241 2.98 -9.03 3.45
CA VAL A 241 3.72 -10.21 3.88
C VAL A 241 4.04 -10.12 5.37
N ALA A 242 3.37 -10.93 6.19
CA ALA A 242 3.62 -11.03 7.62
C ALA A 242 4.89 -11.83 7.94
N TRP A 243 5.22 -12.82 7.11
CA TRP A 243 6.41 -13.67 7.22
C TRP A 243 6.77 -14.25 5.85
N ALA A 244 8.04 -14.55 5.61
CA ALA A 244 8.53 -15.16 4.38
C ALA A 244 9.79 -15.99 4.61
N SER A 245 10.03 -16.98 3.75
CA SER A 245 11.27 -17.76 3.70
C SER A 245 11.79 -17.88 2.26
N ALA A 246 13.11 -18.03 2.13
CA ALA A 246 13.79 -18.42 0.90
C ALA A 246 14.51 -19.78 1.03
N ALA A 247 14.43 -20.42 2.20
CA ALA A 247 15.04 -21.72 2.43
C ALA A 247 14.25 -22.81 1.72
N ALA A 248 14.94 -23.73 1.03
CA ALA A 248 14.30 -24.87 0.37
C ALA A 248 13.48 -25.71 1.35
N ARG A 249 13.94 -25.79 2.60
CA ARG A 249 13.22 -26.37 3.73
C ARG A 249 13.40 -25.46 4.95
N PRO A 250 12.35 -24.75 5.39
CA PRO A 250 12.41 -23.94 6.59
C PRO A 250 12.78 -24.78 7.82
N ASP A 251 13.71 -24.28 8.62
CA ASP A 251 14.16 -24.97 9.83
C ASP A 251 13.23 -24.72 11.03
N ALA A 252 13.61 -25.25 12.20
CA ALA A 252 12.82 -25.09 13.41
C ALA A 252 12.67 -23.62 13.85
N ALA A 253 13.70 -22.79 13.63
CA ALA A 253 13.67 -21.38 14.00
C ALA A 253 12.75 -20.59 13.05
N GLU A 254 12.77 -20.90 11.75
CA GLU A 254 11.84 -20.33 10.78
C GLU A 254 10.39 -20.76 11.05
N LEU A 255 10.15 -22.01 11.45
CA LEU A 255 8.83 -22.49 11.87
C LEU A 255 8.33 -21.79 13.14
N ASP A 256 9.18 -21.58 14.14
CA ASP A 256 8.82 -20.83 15.34
C ASP A 256 8.51 -19.35 15.00
N ALA A 257 9.27 -18.74 14.07
CA ALA A 257 9.00 -17.39 13.58
C ALA A 257 7.68 -17.28 12.79
N LEU A 258 7.38 -18.27 11.95
CA LEU A 258 6.10 -18.38 11.25
C LEU A 258 4.93 -18.50 12.24
N ARG A 259 5.07 -19.36 13.26
CA ARG A 259 4.07 -19.52 14.33
C ARG A 259 3.85 -18.22 15.11
N ALA A 260 4.92 -17.50 15.43
CA ALA A 260 4.84 -16.21 16.10
C ALA A 260 4.10 -15.16 15.24
N ALA A 261 4.36 -15.12 13.93
CA ALA A 261 3.64 -14.25 13.00
C ALA A 261 2.14 -14.60 12.92
N GLY A 262 1.80 -15.90 12.85
CA GLY A 262 0.42 -16.38 12.84
C GLY A 262 -0.36 -16.01 14.11
N GLN A 263 0.26 -16.16 15.29
CA GLN A 263 -0.32 -15.71 16.56
C GLN A 263 -0.54 -14.20 16.59
N ARG A 264 0.49 -13.44 16.23
CA ARG A 264 0.47 -11.97 16.28
C ARG A 264 -0.62 -11.37 15.40
N TRP A 265 -0.76 -11.86 14.18
CA TRP A 265 -1.63 -11.23 13.18
C TRP A 265 -3.02 -11.85 13.10
N PHE A 266 -3.16 -13.13 13.42
CA PHE A 266 -4.40 -13.89 13.20
C PHE A 266 -4.88 -14.69 14.41
N GLY A 267 -4.15 -14.69 15.52
CA GLY A 267 -4.55 -15.36 16.76
C GLY A 267 -4.47 -16.88 16.66
N LEU A 268 -3.66 -17.39 15.73
CA LEU A 268 -3.51 -18.83 15.49
C LEU A 268 -2.84 -19.51 16.69
N PRO A 269 -3.13 -20.79 16.94
CA PRO A 269 -2.51 -21.54 18.03
C PRO A 269 -0.99 -21.63 17.89
N ALA A 270 -0.29 -21.53 19.04
CA ALA A 270 1.16 -21.51 19.09
C ALA A 270 1.79 -22.90 18.85
N ARG A 271 1.24 -23.92 19.49
CA ARG A 271 1.56 -25.36 19.38
C ARG A 271 0.32 -26.16 19.76
N SER A 272 0.12 -27.31 19.13
CA SER A 272 -0.78 -28.36 19.62
C SER A 272 -0.15 -29.17 20.74
#